data_AF-A0A931EWU1-F1
#
_entry.id   AF-A0A931EWU1-F1
#
_cell.length_a   1.000
_cell.length_b   1.000
_cell.length_c   1.000
_cell.angle_alpha   90.00
_cell.angle_beta   90.00
_cell.angle_gamma   90.00
#
_symmetry.space_group_name_H-M   'P 1'
#
loop_
_entity.id
_entity.type
_entity.pdbx_description
1 polymer ?
#
loop_
_entity_poly.entity_id
_entity_poly.type
_entity_poly.pdbx_seq_one_letter_code
_entity_poly.pdbx_strand_id
1 'polypeptide(L)'
;MATNDHTVPRMYLRHFARQKKKASTNWFIRARALTDLDRTFEANITHVASVTDFYGARAEALLSDIETRAAPVFRAVLDDPSGALPRTWPLKREDRSWMAWWIAAQMVRTTRQRRRLASLAAAADAGQPPLEMPHSLKSLAGRDAHLRFMADQLAVLAQIVYNRPWGLGFSDACLWTSDVPVVILNGHDDEDQLRAAIYWDVILPLDPHRFLILPGLATLGDDPDKQRDHLTKFPGGLGLWINGVIYDAADSHLYCHPDHDPLPFLGAHLGRGRLPAPWSGEEQSDRPSPSYLVEYSALGKNLTVERRWLNEHPPAPPAAAEEVAGPAPVTR
;
A
#
# COMPACT_ATOMS: atom_id res chain seq x y z
N MET A 1 23.42 12.02 -15.37
CA MET A 1 22.34 11.26 -16.02
C MET A 1 21.19 11.20 -15.05
N ALA A 2 19.95 11.45 -15.48
CA ALA A 2 18.78 11.27 -14.62
C ALA A 2 18.54 9.76 -14.41
N THR A 3 18.39 9.34 -13.16
CA THR A 3 18.01 7.97 -12.79
C THR A 3 16.49 7.86 -12.77
N ASN A 4 15.96 6.72 -13.21
CA ASN A 4 14.55 6.39 -13.10
C ASN A 4 14.35 5.66 -11.78
N ASP A 5 14.00 6.40 -10.75
CA ASP A 5 13.88 5.91 -9.39
C ASP A 5 12.48 5.30 -9.18
N HIS A 6 12.41 4.06 -8.70
CA HIS A 6 11.14 3.41 -8.40
C HIS A 6 10.64 3.81 -7.00
N THR A 7 9.48 4.43 -6.91
CA THR A 7 8.85 4.75 -5.61
C THR A 7 8.21 3.50 -4.99
N VAL A 8 7.74 2.57 -5.84
CA VAL A 8 7.32 1.21 -5.45
C VAL A 8 8.21 0.16 -6.13
N PRO A 9 8.79 -0.81 -5.41
CA PRO A 9 9.73 -1.76 -6.00
C PRO A 9 9.06 -2.65 -7.04
N ARG A 10 9.78 -2.92 -8.13
CA ARG A 10 9.34 -3.89 -9.15
C ARG A 10 9.17 -5.29 -8.58
N MET A 11 10.06 -5.68 -7.67
CA MET A 11 10.00 -7.01 -7.04
C MET A 11 8.67 -7.21 -6.29
N TYR A 12 8.15 -6.15 -5.68
CA TYR A 12 6.88 -6.15 -4.98
C TYR A 12 5.70 -6.16 -5.96
N LEU A 13 5.69 -5.24 -6.92
CA LEU A 13 4.61 -5.14 -7.92
C LEU A 13 4.45 -6.41 -8.77
N ARG A 14 5.51 -7.20 -8.91
CA ARG A 14 5.46 -8.49 -9.59
C ARG A 14 4.42 -9.45 -8.99
N HIS A 15 4.18 -9.38 -7.69
CA HIS A 15 3.20 -10.22 -7.00
C HIS A 15 1.74 -9.81 -7.30
N PHE A 16 1.54 -8.62 -7.87
CA PHE A 16 0.26 -8.12 -8.38
C PHE A 16 0.23 -8.08 -9.91
N ALA A 17 1.19 -8.70 -10.60
CA ALA A 17 1.30 -8.63 -12.04
C ALA A 17 1.27 -10.03 -12.66
N ARG A 18 1.01 -10.09 -13.97
CA ARG A 18 1.10 -11.33 -14.75
C ARG A 18 2.06 -11.16 -15.92
N GLN A 19 2.65 -12.28 -16.34
CA GLN A 19 3.37 -12.35 -17.61
C GLN A 19 2.37 -12.60 -18.74
N LYS A 20 2.49 -11.87 -19.85
CA LYS A 20 1.70 -12.16 -21.06
C LYS A 20 2.15 -13.42 -21.79
N LYS A 21 3.42 -13.82 -21.60
CA LYS A 21 4.03 -15.01 -22.21
C LYS A 21 4.88 -15.71 -21.17
N LYS A 22 4.82 -17.04 -21.12
CA LYS A 22 5.46 -17.92 -20.11
C LYS A 22 6.99 -17.77 -19.97
N ALA A 23 7.65 -17.07 -20.90
CA ALA A 23 9.09 -16.79 -20.90
C ALA A 23 9.45 -15.30 -20.98
N SER A 24 8.48 -14.39 -20.81
CA SER A 24 8.76 -12.95 -20.89
C SER A 24 9.32 -12.41 -19.58
N THR A 25 10.33 -11.57 -19.66
CA THR A 25 10.80 -10.77 -18.52
C THR A 25 9.84 -9.62 -18.19
N ASN A 26 8.88 -9.32 -19.06
CA ASN A 26 7.90 -8.25 -18.86
C ASN A 26 6.70 -8.74 -18.07
N TRP A 27 6.41 -8.00 -17.00
CA TRP A 27 5.27 -8.20 -16.11
C TRP A 27 4.32 -7.01 -16.23
N PHE A 28 3.03 -7.31 -16.31
CA PHE A 28 1.98 -6.32 -16.52
C PHE A 28 0.98 -6.34 -15.38
N ILE A 29 0.65 -5.15 -14.90
CA ILE A 29 -0.29 -4.90 -13.81
C ILE A 29 -1.47 -4.07 -14.34
N ARG A 30 -2.65 -4.21 -13.74
CA ARG A 30 -3.77 -3.30 -14.01
C ARG A 30 -3.64 -2.10 -13.08
N ALA A 31 -3.63 -0.91 -13.67
CA ALA A 31 -3.50 0.35 -12.95
C ALA A 31 -4.71 1.26 -13.21
N ARG A 32 -4.96 2.17 -12.28
CA ARG A 32 -6.00 3.21 -12.34
C ARG A 32 -5.46 4.50 -11.77
N ALA A 33 -5.90 5.62 -12.33
CA ALA A 33 -5.69 6.93 -11.70
C ALA A 33 -6.76 7.12 -10.61
N LEU A 34 -6.41 7.75 -9.50
CA LEU A 34 -7.37 8.01 -8.42
C LEU A 34 -8.48 9.00 -8.82
N THR A 35 -8.22 9.82 -9.85
CA THR A 35 -9.19 10.76 -10.42
C THR A 35 -10.20 10.10 -11.37
N ASP A 36 -9.97 8.86 -11.79
CA ASP A 36 -10.81 8.12 -12.74
C ASP A 36 -10.65 6.61 -12.49
N LEU A 37 -11.41 6.10 -11.52
CA LEU A 37 -11.34 4.69 -11.11
C LEU A 37 -11.98 3.74 -12.13
N ASP A 38 -12.92 4.23 -12.92
CA ASP A 38 -13.61 3.44 -13.95
C ASP A 38 -12.67 3.13 -15.11
N ARG A 39 -11.74 4.04 -15.40
CA ARG A 39 -10.73 3.84 -16.44
C ARG A 39 -9.52 3.06 -15.95
N THR A 40 -9.41 1.83 -16.43
CA THR A 40 -8.19 1.03 -16.26
C THR A 40 -7.21 1.20 -17.42
N PHE A 41 -5.93 1.05 -17.11
CA PHE A 41 -4.90 0.82 -18.12
C PHE A 41 -3.95 -0.29 -17.66
N GLU A 42 -3.37 -0.98 -18.63
CA GLU A 42 -2.34 -1.98 -18.34
C GLU A 42 -0.96 -1.31 -18.36
N ALA A 43 -0.16 -1.56 -17.33
CA ALA A 43 1.15 -0.95 -17.17
C ALA A 43 2.23 -2.02 -17.01
N ASN A 44 3.39 -1.82 -17.63
CA ASN A 44 4.58 -2.64 -17.35
C ASN A 44 5.19 -2.19 -16.02
N ILE A 45 5.46 -3.13 -15.11
CA ILE A 45 5.99 -2.81 -13.77
C ILE A 45 7.37 -2.13 -13.81
N THR A 46 8.09 -2.22 -14.93
CA THR A 46 9.37 -1.53 -15.15
C THR A 46 9.22 -0.01 -15.23
N HIS A 47 8.05 0.47 -15.68
CA HIS A 47 7.78 1.89 -15.89
C HIS A 47 6.72 2.44 -14.94
N VAL A 48 5.83 1.59 -14.43
CA VAL A 48 4.86 2.02 -13.43
C VAL A 48 5.61 2.39 -12.14
N ALA A 49 5.17 3.47 -11.47
CA ALA A 49 5.80 4.01 -10.26
C ALA A 49 7.29 4.41 -10.40
N SER A 50 7.81 4.60 -11.63
CA SER A 50 9.12 5.23 -11.82
C SER A 50 9.00 6.75 -11.89
N VAL A 51 9.85 7.46 -11.15
CA VAL A 51 9.95 8.92 -11.13
C VAL A 51 11.40 9.31 -11.42
N THR A 52 11.61 10.30 -12.26
CA THR A 52 12.95 10.80 -12.59
C THR A 52 13.50 11.68 -11.48
N ASP A 53 14.78 11.50 -11.14
CA ASP A 53 15.53 12.36 -10.19
C ASP A 53 14.82 12.53 -8.83
N PHE A 54 14.53 11.40 -8.20
CA PHE A 54 13.73 11.35 -6.98
C PHE A 54 14.57 11.21 -5.70
N TYR A 55 15.62 10.38 -5.68
CA TYR A 55 16.49 10.19 -4.51
C TYR A 55 17.98 10.48 -4.76
N GLY A 56 18.42 10.41 -6.01
CA GLY A 56 19.85 10.43 -6.34
C GLY A 56 20.59 9.14 -5.99
N ALA A 57 21.79 8.97 -6.54
CA ALA A 57 22.46 7.67 -6.66
C ALA A 57 22.76 6.96 -5.32
N ARG A 58 23.08 7.69 -4.24
CA ARG A 58 23.42 7.08 -2.94
C ARG A 58 22.19 6.45 -2.27
N ALA A 59 21.08 7.17 -2.25
CA ALA A 59 19.84 6.67 -1.68
C ALA A 59 19.26 5.55 -2.55
N GLU A 60 19.32 5.67 -3.88
CA GLU A 60 18.96 4.60 -4.81
C GLU A 60 19.74 3.30 -4.54
N ALA A 61 21.07 3.40 -4.33
CA ALA A 61 21.91 2.24 -4.01
C ALA A 61 21.52 1.58 -2.68
N LEU A 62 21.25 2.37 -1.63
CA LEU A 62 20.79 1.85 -0.34
C LEU A 62 19.44 1.13 -0.48
N LEU A 63 18.46 1.77 -1.13
CA LEU A 63 17.15 1.17 -1.36
C LEU A 63 17.26 -0.13 -2.18
N SER A 64 18.14 -0.17 -3.17
CA SER A 64 18.40 -1.36 -3.99
C SER A 64 18.99 -2.51 -3.17
N ASP A 65 19.90 -2.25 -2.22
CA ASP A 65 20.42 -3.29 -1.31
C ASP A 65 19.31 -3.84 -0.41
N ILE A 66 18.49 -2.96 0.20
CA ILE A 66 17.34 -3.36 1.03
C ILE A 66 16.38 -4.24 0.22
N GLU A 67 16.02 -3.83 -1.00
CA GLU A 67 15.13 -4.58 -1.88
C GLU A 67 15.73 -5.94 -2.29
N THR A 68 17.03 -5.98 -2.61
CA THR A 68 17.75 -7.20 -2.98
C THR A 68 17.70 -8.23 -1.85
N ARG A 69 17.85 -7.77 -0.61
CA ARG A 69 17.83 -8.63 0.59
C ARG A 69 16.43 -9.03 1.04
N ALA A 70 15.42 -8.18 0.80
CA ALA A 70 14.02 -8.49 1.11
C ALA A 70 13.37 -9.44 0.08
N ALA A 71 13.79 -9.40 -1.20
CA ALA A 71 13.17 -10.20 -2.26
C ALA A 71 13.15 -11.73 -2.02
N PRO A 72 14.22 -12.37 -1.47
CA PRO A 72 14.15 -13.77 -1.04
C PRO A 72 13.10 -14.04 0.04
N VAL A 73 12.88 -13.09 0.97
CA VAL A 73 11.88 -13.23 2.04
C VAL A 73 10.47 -13.18 1.47
N PHE A 74 10.19 -12.26 0.54
CA PHE A 74 8.92 -12.23 -0.20
C PHE A 74 8.64 -13.57 -0.89
N ARG A 75 9.62 -14.13 -1.62
CA ARG A 75 9.48 -15.44 -2.25
C ARG A 75 9.24 -16.56 -1.25
N ALA A 76 9.95 -16.57 -0.13
CA ALA A 76 9.77 -17.59 0.91
C ALA A 76 8.36 -17.56 1.52
N VAL A 77 7.78 -16.37 1.72
CA VAL A 77 6.42 -16.20 2.23
C VAL A 77 5.37 -16.51 1.16
N LEU A 78 5.60 -16.03 -0.07
CA LEU A 78 4.57 -16.01 -1.12
C LEU A 78 4.57 -17.24 -2.02
N ASP A 79 5.70 -17.91 -2.20
CA ASP A 79 5.85 -19.05 -3.10
C ASP A 79 5.80 -20.40 -2.36
N ASP A 80 5.56 -20.42 -1.04
CA ASP A 80 5.44 -21.66 -0.24
C ASP A 80 4.31 -22.55 -0.79
N PRO A 81 4.61 -23.80 -1.22
CA PRO A 81 3.62 -24.68 -1.83
C PRO A 81 2.65 -25.33 -0.82
N SER A 82 2.90 -25.24 0.50
CA SER A 82 2.15 -25.96 1.53
C SER A 82 0.72 -25.43 1.78
N GLY A 83 0.43 -24.20 1.39
CA GLY A 83 -0.86 -23.55 1.61
C GLY A 83 -0.95 -22.21 0.90
N ALA A 84 -1.99 -21.44 1.19
CA ALA A 84 -2.02 -20.02 0.87
C ALA A 84 -1.14 -19.23 1.85
N LEU A 85 -1.15 -19.60 3.13
CA LEU A 85 -0.23 -19.10 4.15
C LEU A 85 0.96 -20.07 4.30
N PRO A 86 2.19 -19.56 4.51
CA PRO A 86 3.38 -20.40 4.60
C PRO A 86 3.35 -21.27 5.86
N ARG A 87 3.97 -22.44 5.78
CA ARG A 87 4.07 -23.36 6.92
C ARG A 87 4.97 -22.82 8.03
N THR A 88 5.97 -22.02 7.66
CA THR A 88 6.91 -21.42 8.61
C THR A 88 6.49 -19.98 8.90
N TRP A 89 5.89 -19.78 10.07
CA TRP A 89 5.61 -18.48 10.65
C TRP A 89 5.80 -18.58 12.17
N PRO A 90 6.51 -17.66 12.83
CA PRO A 90 7.02 -16.37 12.35
C PRO A 90 8.25 -16.46 11.42
N LEU A 91 8.60 -15.32 10.80
CA LEU A 91 9.86 -15.16 10.08
C LEU A 91 11.06 -15.39 11.01
N LYS A 92 12.17 -15.88 10.44
CA LYS A 92 13.46 -15.89 11.13
C LYS A 92 13.92 -14.46 11.41
N ARG A 93 14.74 -14.27 12.44
CA ARG A 93 15.21 -12.92 12.86
C ARG A 93 15.87 -12.14 11.72
N GLU A 94 16.72 -12.79 10.93
CA GLU A 94 17.38 -12.14 9.79
C GLU A 94 16.38 -11.72 8.71
N ASP A 95 15.50 -12.63 8.29
CA ASP A 95 14.45 -12.36 7.30
C ASP A 95 13.51 -11.23 7.76
N ARG A 96 13.13 -11.24 9.04
CA ARG A 96 12.34 -10.18 9.67
C ARG A 96 13.06 -8.84 9.63
N SER A 97 14.36 -8.81 9.91
CA SER A 97 15.16 -7.59 9.88
C SER A 97 15.11 -6.94 8.48
N TRP A 98 15.39 -7.71 7.44
CA TRP A 98 15.37 -7.20 6.06
C TRP A 98 13.97 -6.76 5.62
N MET A 99 12.94 -7.51 5.99
CA MET A 99 11.57 -7.11 5.70
C MET A 99 11.18 -5.85 6.48
N ALA A 100 11.63 -5.67 7.72
CA ALA A 100 11.38 -4.47 8.51
C ALA A 100 12.04 -3.22 7.90
N TRP A 101 13.29 -3.32 7.45
CA TRP A 101 13.94 -2.26 6.68
C TRP A 101 13.18 -1.92 5.39
N TRP A 102 12.69 -2.95 4.69
CA TRP A 102 11.93 -2.75 3.46
C TRP A 102 10.59 -2.03 3.72
N ILE A 103 9.84 -2.47 4.73
CA ILE A 103 8.56 -1.86 5.14
C ILE A 103 8.79 -0.39 5.54
N ALA A 104 9.80 -0.13 6.39
CA ALA A 104 10.16 1.22 6.81
C ALA A 104 10.55 2.11 5.62
N ALA A 105 11.30 1.58 4.66
CA ALA A 105 11.64 2.31 3.43
C ALA A 105 10.37 2.68 2.64
N GLN A 106 9.40 1.77 2.51
CA GLN A 106 8.13 2.06 1.83
C GLN A 106 7.27 3.09 2.57
N MET A 107 7.37 3.21 3.89
CA MET A 107 6.65 4.26 4.63
C MET A 107 7.16 5.66 4.29
N VAL A 108 8.47 5.82 4.12
CA VAL A 108 9.09 7.15 4.00
C VAL A 108 9.33 7.59 2.57
N ARG A 109 9.45 6.68 1.60
CA ARG A 109 9.97 7.00 0.26
C ARG A 109 8.91 7.36 -0.79
N THR A 110 7.63 7.41 -0.43
CA THR A 110 6.54 7.59 -1.40
C THR A 110 6.49 9.02 -1.96
N THR A 111 5.83 9.18 -3.11
CA THR A 111 5.51 10.51 -3.67
C THR A 111 4.63 11.31 -2.72
N ARG A 112 3.70 10.64 -2.01
CA ARG A 112 2.86 11.23 -0.97
C ARG A 112 3.70 11.94 0.10
N GLN A 113 4.68 11.25 0.67
CA GLN A 113 5.52 11.83 1.72
C GLN A 113 6.36 13.00 1.20
N ARG A 114 6.89 12.92 -0.03
CA ARG A 114 7.61 14.05 -0.63
C ARG A 114 6.70 15.27 -0.80
N ARG A 115 5.49 15.09 -1.31
CA ARG A 115 4.50 16.17 -1.51
C ARG A 115 4.05 16.77 -0.18
N ARG A 116 3.81 15.93 0.82
CA ARG A 116 3.51 16.33 2.20
C ARG A 116 4.60 17.23 2.79
N LEU A 117 5.85 16.80 2.74
CA LEU A 117 6.98 17.56 3.28
C LEU A 117 7.15 18.90 2.55
N ALA A 118 6.98 18.92 1.22
CA ALA A 118 7.03 20.15 0.44
C ALA A 118 5.89 21.12 0.83
N SER A 119 4.69 20.59 1.08
CA SER A 119 3.54 21.36 1.54
C SER A 119 3.75 21.96 2.93
N LEU A 120 4.31 21.20 3.88
CA LEU A 120 4.64 21.67 5.23
C LEU A 120 5.70 22.77 5.20
N ALA A 121 6.74 22.62 4.38
CA ALA A 121 7.76 23.64 4.20
C ALA A 121 7.15 24.94 3.63
N ALA A 122 6.30 24.83 2.61
CA ALA A 122 5.62 25.99 2.02
C ALA A 122 4.69 26.70 3.02
N ALA A 123 4.02 25.96 3.90
CA ALA A 123 3.16 26.54 4.93
C ALA A 123 3.97 27.28 6.02
N ALA A 124 5.14 26.75 6.41
CA ALA A 124 6.04 27.42 7.36
C ALA A 124 6.57 28.77 6.82
N ASP A 125 6.73 28.88 5.50
CA ASP A 125 7.23 30.07 4.82
C ASP A 125 6.14 31.12 4.50
N ALA A 126 4.85 30.79 4.68
CA ALA A 126 3.71 31.63 4.27
C ALA A 126 3.64 33.03 4.96
N GLY A 127 4.48 33.28 5.97
CA GLY A 127 4.66 34.59 6.60
C GLY A 127 5.58 35.56 5.84
N GLN A 128 6.22 35.13 4.75
CA GLN A 128 7.11 35.95 3.93
C GLN A 128 6.60 36.01 2.48
N PRO A 129 6.67 37.17 1.79
CA PRO A 129 6.28 37.25 0.39
C PRO A 129 7.15 36.30 -0.45
N PRO A 130 6.57 35.32 -1.15
CA PRO A 130 7.35 34.29 -1.81
C PRO A 130 8.12 34.92 -2.98
N LEU A 131 9.45 34.86 -2.92
CA LEU A 131 10.24 34.94 -4.14
C LEU A 131 9.88 33.72 -4.99
N GLU A 132 9.37 33.95 -6.20
CA GLU A 132 9.05 32.84 -7.11
C GLU A 132 10.32 32.04 -7.43
N MET A 133 10.46 30.87 -6.80
CA MET A 133 11.53 29.95 -7.14
C MET A 133 11.22 29.26 -8.48
N PRO A 134 12.19 29.22 -9.42
CA PRO A 134 12.13 28.37 -10.60
C PRO A 134 11.79 26.91 -10.25
N HIS A 135 11.02 26.24 -11.11
CA HIS A 135 10.57 24.86 -10.90
C HIS A 135 11.74 23.88 -10.63
N SER A 136 12.89 24.08 -11.27
CA SER A 136 14.09 23.26 -11.05
C SER A 136 14.62 23.35 -9.61
N LEU A 137 14.63 24.55 -9.02
CA LEU A 137 15.05 24.77 -7.63
C LEU A 137 14.02 24.23 -6.64
N LYS A 138 12.72 24.36 -6.93
CA LYS A 138 11.64 23.74 -6.13
C LYS A 138 11.79 22.21 -6.08
N SER A 139 12.05 21.58 -7.23
CA SER A 139 12.27 20.13 -7.31
C SER A 139 13.48 19.69 -6.49
N LEU A 140 14.59 20.43 -6.59
CA LEU A 140 15.83 20.17 -5.85
C LEU A 140 15.62 20.30 -4.33
N ALA A 141 15.02 21.41 -3.87
CA ALA A 141 14.76 21.64 -2.46
C ALA A 141 13.84 20.56 -1.86
N GLY A 142 12.77 20.18 -2.58
CA GLY A 142 11.89 19.10 -2.15
C GLY A 142 12.58 17.73 -2.11
N ARG A 143 13.53 17.47 -3.01
CA ARG A 143 14.37 16.26 -2.98
C ARG A 143 15.25 16.23 -1.74
N ASP A 144 15.92 17.33 -1.43
CA ASP A 144 16.86 17.40 -0.31
C ASP A 144 16.15 17.27 1.05
N ALA A 145 14.98 17.92 1.21
CA ALA A 145 14.15 17.78 2.41
C ALA A 145 13.64 16.34 2.60
N HIS A 146 13.21 15.69 1.52
CA HIS A 146 12.73 14.31 1.55
C HIS A 146 13.85 13.32 1.88
N LEU A 147 15.03 13.49 1.29
CA LEU A 147 16.20 12.66 1.58
C LEU A 147 16.64 12.76 3.03
N ARG A 148 16.62 13.97 3.59
CA ARG A 148 16.90 14.18 5.01
C ARG A 148 15.89 13.47 5.89
N PHE A 149 14.59 13.64 5.60
CA PHE A 149 13.53 12.93 6.29
C PHE A 149 13.73 11.40 6.24
N MET A 150 14.05 10.84 5.07
CA MET A 150 14.33 9.41 4.95
C MET A 150 15.53 8.98 5.80
N ALA A 151 16.64 9.71 5.75
CA ALA A 151 17.84 9.40 6.52
C ALA A 151 17.60 9.44 8.03
N ASP A 152 16.81 10.42 8.49
CA ASP A 152 16.50 10.61 9.90
C ASP A 152 15.54 9.52 10.44
N GLN A 153 14.60 9.05 9.62
CA GLN A 153 13.49 8.19 10.08
C GLN A 153 13.73 6.70 9.85
N LEU A 154 14.47 6.32 8.80
CA LEU A 154 14.48 4.94 8.29
C LEU A 154 14.89 3.89 9.34
N ALA A 155 15.98 4.14 10.08
CA ALA A 155 16.48 3.19 11.07
C ALA A 155 15.54 3.02 12.26
N VAL A 156 14.95 4.12 12.74
CA VAL A 156 14.02 4.10 13.87
C VAL A 156 12.72 3.41 13.48
N LEU A 157 12.17 3.70 12.30
CA LEU A 157 11.00 3.02 11.77
C LEU A 157 11.25 1.53 11.55
N ALA A 158 12.41 1.14 11.02
CA ALA A 158 12.77 -0.28 10.87
C ALA A 158 12.79 -0.99 12.23
N GLN A 159 13.32 -0.34 13.27
CA GLN A 159 13.33 -0.89 14.62
C GLN A 159 11.91 -1.01 15.22
N ILE A 160 11.05 -0.01 15.02
CA ILE A 160 9.63 -0.05 15.43
C ILE A 160 8.94 -1.23 14.74
N VAL A 161 9.04 -1.32 13.41
CA VAL A 161 8.45 -2.39 12.60
C VAL A 161 8.96 -3.76 13.03
N TYR A 162 10.26 -3.91 13.28
CA TYR A 162 10.88 -5.18 13.70
C TYR A 162 10.36 -5.66 15.07
N ASN A 163 10.16 -4.75 16.03
CA ASN A 163 9.77 -5.10 17.40
C ASN A 163 8.26 -5.35 17.59
N ARG A 164 7.43 -4.97 16.62
CA ARG A 164 5.98 -5.20 16.68
C ARG A 164 5.64 -6.66 16.39
N PRO A 165 4.52 -7.19 16.90
CA PRO A 165 3.94 -8.44 16.40
C PRO A 165 3.53 -8.33 14.93
N TRP A 166 3.65 -9.43 14.18
CA TRP A 166 3.28 -9.49 12.76
C TRP A 166 2.17 -10.53 12.56
N GLY A 167 1.02 -10.06 12.11
CA GLY A 167 -0.08 -10.88 11.60
C GLY A 167 0.07 -11.11 10.10
N LEU A 168 0.31 -12.34 9.68
CA LEU A 168 0.24 -12.71 8.25
C LEU A 168 -1.17 -13.21 7.93
N GLY A 169 -1.85 -12.46 7.07
CA GLY A 169 -3.27 -12.64 6.79
C GLY A 169 -3.56 -13.18 5.40
N PHE A 170 -4.68 -13.88 5.29
CA PHE A 170 -5.35 -14.19 4.04
C PHE A 170 -6.69 -13.44 3.95
N SER A 171 -7.02 -12.89 2.79
CA SER A 171 -8.27 -12.19 2.51
C SER A 171 -9.09 -12.95 1.46
N ASP A 172 -10.36 -13.18 1.77
CA ASP A 172 -11.31 -13.75 0.80
C ASP A 172 -11.61 -12.79 -0.35
N ALA A 173 -11.51 -11.47 -0.10
CA ALA A 173 -11.60 -10.47 -1.16
C ALA A 173 -10.23 -10.26 -1.80
N CYS A 174 -10.24 -9.98 -3.11
CA CYS A 174 -9.05 -9.56 -3.83
C CYS A 174 -8.55 -8.21 -3.32
N LEU A 175 -7.24 -8.05 -3.19
CA LEU A 175 -6.60 -6.86 -2.64
C LEU A 175 -5.98 -5.98 -3.73
N TRP A 176 -6.11 -4.68 -3.54
CA TRP A 176 -5.31 -3.68 -4.21
C TRP A 176 -3.92 -3.53 -3.57
N THR A 177 -3.06 -2.84 -4.29
CA THR A 177 -1.94 -2.06 -3.74
C THR A 177 -1.97 -0.68 -4.40
N SER A 178 -1.07 0.22 -4.03
CA SER A 178 -0.99 1.57 -4.59
C SER A 178 0.45 2.03 -4.74
N ASP A 179 0.63 3.29 -5.12
CA ASP A 179 1.89 4.03 -5.01
C ASP A 179 2.32 4.35 -3.56
N VAL A 180 1.50 3.92 -2.59
CA VAL A 180 1.73 3.95 -1.15
C VAL A 180 1.50 2.54 -0.57
N PRO A 181 2.43 1.60 -0.78
CA PRO A 181 2.17 0.17 -0.54
C PRO A 181 2.10 -0.21 0.94
N VAL A 182 2.64 0.64 1.84
CA VAL A 182 2.57 0.46 3.29
C VAL A 182 1.76 1.60 3.89
N VAL A 183 0.66 1.27 4.56
CA VAL A 183 -0.25 2.25 5.15
C VAL A 183 -0.17 2.20 6.67
N ILE A 184 0.00 3.36 7.31
CA ILE A 184 -0.17 3.53 8.76
C ILE A 184 -1.61 3.97 8.97
N LEU A 185 -2.42 3.12 9.59
CA LEU A 185 -3.84 3.39 9.79
C LEU A 185 -4.02 4.70 10.57
N ASN A 186 -4.94 5.58 10.16
CA ASN A 186 -5.27 6.86 10.83
C ASN A 186 -4.14 7.89 11.00
N GLY A 187 -2.90 7.55 10.69
CA GLY A 187 -1.72 8.37 10.97
C GLY A 187 -0.70 8.41 9.83
N HIS A 188 -1.12 8.06 8.61
CA HIS A 188 -0.21 8.01 7.45
C HIS A 188 0.47 9.35 7.15
N ASP A 189 -0.21 10.47 7.41
CA ASP A 189 0.31 11.82 7.23
C ASP A 189 0.52 12.59 8.54
N ASP A 190 0.53 11.88 9.69
CA ASP A 190 0.77 12.49 11.01
C ASP A 190 2.12 13.22 11.03
N GLU A 191 2.14 14.42 11.62
CA GLU A 191 3.38 15.20 11.83
C GLU A 191 4.47 14.37 12.51
N ASP A 192 4.08 13.56 13.48
CA ASP A 192 4.94 12.59 14.17
C ASP A 192 4.69 11.17 13.63
N GLN A 193 5.27 10.90 12.46
CA GLN A 193 5.26 9.59 11.80
C GLN A 193 5.74 8.44 12.70
N LEU A 194 6.71 8.69 13.59
CA LEU A 194 7.23 7.65 14.49
C LEU A 194 6.17 7.23 15.50
N ARG A 195 5.55 8.22 16.16
CA ARG A 195 4.46 7.99 17.11
C ARG A 195 3.27 7.33 16.44
N ALA A 196 2.90 7.78 15.23
CA ALA A 196 1.84 7.17 14.45
C ALA A 196 2.14 5.70 14.14
N ALA A 197 3.36 5.37 13.70
CA ALA A 197 3.78 4.00 13.41
C ALA A 197 3.85 3.10 14.66
N ILE A 198 4.06 3.67 15.86
CA ILE A 198 4.01 2.93 17.13
C ILE A 198 2.56 2.65 17.54
N TYR A 199 1.71 3.67 17.47
CA TYR A 199 0.37 3.61 18.04
C TYR A 199 -0.63 2.88 17.15
N TRP A 200 -0.60 3.14 15.85
CA TRP A 200 -1.57 2.64 14.89
C TRP A 200 -1.12 1.39 14.15
N ASP A 201 -2.09 0.61 13.68
CA ASP A 201 -1.84 -0.57 12.85
C ASP A 201 -1.14 -0.19 11.54
N VAL A 202 -0.27 -1.07 11.07
CA VAL A 202 0.37 -0.95 9.75
C VAL A 202 -0.11 -2.08 8.87
N ILE A 203 -0.55 -1.74 7.67
CA ILE A 203 -1.10 -2.67 6.68
C ILE A 203 -0.24 -2.67 5.42
N LEU A 204 0.04 -3.86 4.92
CA LEU A 204 0.77 -4.09 3.68
C LEU A 204 0.15 -5.26 2.93
N PRO A 205 -0.55 -5.03 1.82
CA PRO A 205 -0.86 -6.08 0.85
C PRO A 205 0.45 -6.71 0.37
N LEU A 206 0.50 -8.03 0.21
CA LEU A 206 1.67 -8.73 -0.32
C LEU A 206 1.42 -9.24 -1.73
N ASP A 207 0.18 -9.66 -1.99
CA ASP A 207 -0.33 -10.07 -3.29
C ASP A 207 -1.87 -9.90 -3.29
N PRO A 208 -2.60 -10.39 -4.31
CA PRO A 208 -4.05 -10.24 -4.36
C PRO A 208 -4.86 -10.85 -3.22
N HIS A 209 -4.29 -11.72 -2.38
CA HIS A 209 -5.02 -12.39 -1.30
C HIS A 209 -4.33 -12.36 0.05
N ARG A 210 -3.06 -11.96 0.12
CA ARG A 210 -2.25 -12.02 1.32
C ARG A 210 -1.81 -10.63 1.71
N PHE A 211 -1.72 -10.41 3.02
CA PHE A 211 -1.32 -9.12 3.58
C PHE A 211 -0.58 -9.33 4.89
N LEU A 212 0.22 -8.35 5.27
CA LEU A 212 0.69 -8.18 6.64
C LEU A 212 -0.17 -7.12 7.34
N ILE A 213 -0.50 -7.42 8.58
CA ILE A 213 -0.99 -6.45 9.56
C ILE A 213 -0.03 -6.48 10.74
N LEU A 214 0.52 -5.32 11.10
CA LEU A 214 1.35 -5.17 12.28
C LEU A 214 0.48 -4.42 13.29
N PRO A 215 0.03 -5.06 14.39
CA PRO A 215 -0.82 -4.43 15.38
C PRO A 215 -0.09 -3.31 16.11
N GLY A 216 -0.74 -2.17 16.29
CA GLY A 216 -0.27 -1.03 17.06
C GLY A 216 -0.71 -1.14 18.50
N LEU A 217 -0.25 -0.21 19.34
CA LEU A 217 -0.68 -0.14 20.74
C LEU A 217 -2.21 -0.05 20.87
N ALA A 218 -2.89 0.60 19.91
CA ALA A 218 -4.35 0.71 19.90
C ALA A 218 -5.07 -0.64 19.75
N THR A 219 -4.52 -1.56 18.94
CA THR A 219 -5.16 -2.83 18.58
C THR A 219 -4.68 -4.00 19.44
N LEU A 220 -3.45 -3.94 19.97
CA LEU A 220 -2.89 -5.00 20.80
C LEU A 220 -3.77 -5.32 22.01
N GLY A 221 -4.23 -4.28 22.72
CA GLY A 221 -5.06 -4.41 23.91
C GLY A 221 -4.57 -5.53 24.85
N ASP A 222 -5.52 -6.28 25.39
CA ASP A 222 -5.26 -7.45 26.24
C ASP A 222 -5.30 -8.79 25.48
N ASP A 223 -5.27 -8.78 24.14
CA ASP A 223 -5.36 -10.01 23.32
C ASP A 223 -3.98 -10.71 23.23
N PRO A 224 -3.76 -11.82 23.94
CA PRO A 224 -2.45 -12.48 23.98
C PRO A 224 -2.04 -13.10 22.64
N ASP A 225 -2.98 -13.36 21.75
CA ASP A 225 -2.67 -13.93 20.44
C ASP A 225 -2.14 -12.86 19.47
N LYS A 226 -2.60 -11.60 19.60
CA LYS A 226 -2.09 -10.47 18.83
C LYS A 226 -0.78 -9.89 19.35
N GLN A 227 -0.44 -10.15 20.61
CA GLN A 227 0.84 -9.75 21.23
C GLN A 227 2.06 -10.54 20.71
N ARG A 228 1.84 -11.52 19.84
CA ARG A 228 2.88 -12.29 19.16
C ARG A 228 2.58 -12.38 17.66
N ASP A 229 3.58 -12.79 16.90
CA ASP A 229 3.36 -13.12 15.50
C ASP A 229 2.32 -14.23 15.36
N HIS A 230 1.37 -14.02 14.44
CA HIS A 230 0.23 -14.90 14.27
C HIS A 230 -0.20 -14.97 12.81
N LEU A 231 -1.05 -15.94 12.50
CA LEU A 231 -1.77 -16.00 11.23
C LEU A 231 -3.16 -15.42 11.43
N THR A 232 -3.78 -14.89 10.38
CA THR A 232 -5.16 -14.42 10.41
C THR A 232 -5.89 -14.69 9.09
N LYS A 233 -7.23 -14.70 9.13
CA LYS A 233 -8.07 -14.78 7.94
C LYS A 233 -9.11 -13.67 8.00
N PHE A 234 -9.10 -12.79 7.02
CA PHE A 234 -10.08 -11.74 6.87
C PHE A 234 -11.19 -12.22 5.94
N PRO A 235 -12.45 -12.30 6.44
CA PRO A 235 -13.59 -12.54 5.56
C PRO A 235 -13.74 -11.38 4.57
N GLY A 236 -14.51 -11.60 3.50
CA GLY A 236 -14.63 -10.65 2.38
C GLY A 236 -14.85 -9.19 2.80
N GLY A 237 -15.72 -8.93 3.79
CA GLY A 237 -15.95 -7.58 4.30
C GLY A 237 -14.70 -6.87 4.87
N LEU A 238 -13.86 -7.59 5.61
CA LEU A 238 -12.59 -7.04 6.11
C LEU A 238 -11.54 -6.88 4.99
N GLY A 239 -11.57 -7.74 3.98
CA GLY A 239 -10.73 -7.56 2.78
C GLY A 239 -11.12 -6.32 1.97
N LEU A 240 -12.41 -6.04 1.81
CA LEU A 240 -12.90 -4.80 1.19
C LEU A 240 -12.54 -3.57 2.02
N TRP A 241 -12.54 -3.69 3.36
CA TRP A 241 -12.03 -2.64 4.24
C TRP A 241 -10.55 -2.32 3.99
N ILE A 242 -9.69 -3.34 3.85
CA ILE A 242 -8.27 -3.14 3.49
C ILE A 242 -8.15 -2.31 2.20
N ASN A 243 -8.95 -2.62 1.18
CA ASN A 243 -8.96 -1.85 -0.08
C ASN A 243 -9.39 -0.39 0.11
N GLY A 244 -10.35 -0.12 1.00
CA GLY A 244 -10.72 1.24 1.38
C GLY A 244 -9.55 2.02 2.01
N VAL A 245 -8.84 1.40 2.95
CA VAL A 245 -7.64 1.99 3.58
C VAL A 245 -6.55 2.29 2.55
N ILE A 246 -6.31 1.39 1.60
CA ILE A 246 -5.32 1.58 0.52
C ILE A 246 -5.73 2.71 -0.41
N TYR A 247 -7.01 2.77 -0.79
CA TYR A 247 -7.56 3.83 -1.63
C TYR A 247 -7.42 5.22 -0.98
N ASP A 248 -7.68 5.31 0.32
CA ASP A 248 -7.56 6.56 1.04
C ASP A 248 -6.11 7.04 1.11
N ALA A 249 -5.17 6.13 1.35
CA ALA A 249 -3.76 6.46 1.49
C ALA A 249 -3.02 6.68 0.16
N ALA A 250 -3.52 6.14 -0.96
CA ALA A 250 -2.88 6.28 -2.27
C ALA A 250 -2.65 7.76 -2.66
N ASP A 251 -1.62 8.04 -3.44
CA ASP A 251 -1.32 9.41 -3.87
C ASP A 251 -1.93 9.71 -5.24
N SER A 252 -1.61 8.87 -6.24
CA SER A 252 -2.00 9.07 -7.63
C SER A 252 -2.59 7.83 -8.28
N HIS A 253 -2.14 6.62 -7.90
CA HIS A 253 -2.54 5.39 -8.58
C HIS A 253 -2.88 4.23 -7.65
N LEU A 254 -3.83 3.42 -8.11
CA LEU A 254 -4.11 2.08 -7.59
C LEU A 254 -3.66 1.01 -8.56
N TYR A 255 -3.29 -0.15 -8.01
CA TYR A 255 -2.83 -1.30 -8.76
C TYR A 255 -3.52 -2.59 -8.29
N CYS A 256 -3.90 -3.47 -9.21
CA CYS A 256 -4.35 -4.85 -8.94
C CYS A 256 -3.78 -5.83 -9.96
N HIS A 257 -3.79 -7.11 -9.58
CA HIS A 257 -3.64 -8.17 -10.55
C HIS A 257 -4.76 -8.11 -11.60
N PRO A 258 -4.46 -8.26 -12.92
CA PRO A 258 -5.46 -8.15 -13.97
C PRO A 258 -6.66 -9.10 -13.85
N ASP A 259 -6.48 -10.21 -13.16
CA ASP A 259 -7.51 -11.23 -12.95
C ASP A 259 -8.22 -11.12 -11.58
N HIS A 260 -7.79 -10.18 -10.72
CA HIS A 260 -8.27 -10.03 -9.33
C HIS A 260 -8.72 -8.60 -9.06
N ASP A 261 -9.74 -8.13 -9.77
CA ASP A 261 -10.21 -6.76 -9.66
C ASP A 261 -11.30 -6.61 -8.59
N PRO A 262 -11.04 -5.94 -7.46
CA PRO A 262 -12.02 -5.81 -6.39
C PRO A 262 -13.03 -4.69 -6.61
N LEU A 263 -12.86 -3.82 -7.62
CA LEU A 263 -13.72 -2.65 -7.83
C LEU A 263 -15.23 -2.96 -7.81
N PRO A 264 -15.74 -4.04 -8.45
CA PRO A 264 -17.17 -4.35 -8.45
C PRO A 264 -17.79 -4.54 -7.06
N PHE A 265 -16.97 -4.84 -6.05
CA PHE A 265 -17.41 -5.07 -4.67
C PHE A 265 -17.21 -3.86 -3.76
N LEU A 266 -16.57 -2.79 -4.26
CA LEU A 266 -16.15 -1.64 -3.45
C LEU A 266 -17.09 -0.43 -3.54
N GLY A 267 -18.14 -0.47 -4.37
CA GLY A 267 -19.00 0.69 -4.66
C GLY A 267 -19.60 1.38 -3.42
N ALA A 268 -19.93 0.65 -2.35
CA ALA A 268 -20.43 1.23 -1.10
C ALA A 268 -19.32 1.76 -0.17
N HIS A 269 -18.07 1.35 -0.39
CA HIS A 269 -16.90 1.72 0.41
C HIS A 269 -16.16 2.93 -0.19
N LEU A 270 -16.17 3.06 -1.52
CA LEU A 270 -15.58 4.18 -2.25
C LEU A 270 -16.58 5.34 -2.26
N GLY A 271 -16.35 6.36 -1.45
CA GLY A 271 -17.25 7.53 -1.35
C GLY A 271 -17.31 8.18 0.04
N ARG A 272 -16.72 7.54 1.05
CA ARG A 272 -16.66 8.08 2.43
C ARG A 272 -15.65 9.22 2.64
N GLY A 273 -15.04 9.71 1.56
CA GLY A 273 -13.93 10.67 1.62
C GLY A 273 -12.59 9.96 1.75
N ARG A 274 -11.54 10.56 1.17
CA ARG A 274 -10.17 10.05 1.20
C ARG A 274 -9.36 10.78 2.28
N LEU A 275 -8.16 10.29 2.60
CA LEU A 275 -7.22 11.09 3.37
C LEU A 275 -6.90 12.38 2.57
N PRO A 276 -7.06 13.57 3.18
CA PRO A 276 -6.81 14.83 2.49
C PRO A 276 -5.42 14.85 1.85
N ALA A 277 -5.34 15.42 0.66
CA ALA A 277 -4.07 15.71 -0.02
C ALA A 277 -3.90 17.23 -0.11
N PRO A 278 -3.55 17.95 0.97
CA PRO A 278 -3.57 19.42 0.98
C PRO A 278 -2.70 20.06 -0.13
N TRP A 279 -1.68 19.34 -0.61
CA TRP A 279 -0.85 19.77 -1.75
C TRP A 279 -1.56 19.75 -3.11
N SER A 280 -2.73 19.12 -3.25
CA SER A 280 -3.53 19.13 -4.48
C SER A 280 -4.49 20.32 -4.54
N GLY A 281 -4.48 21.20 -3.53
CA GLY A 281 -5.48 22.26 -3.42
C GLY A 281 -6.86 21.75 -3.01
N GLU A 282 -6.96 20.46 -2.64
CA GLU A 282 -8.05 20.00 -1.78
C GLU A 282 -7.91 20.76 -0.46
N GLU A 283 -8.67 21.85 -0.33
CA GLU A 283 -8.93 22.42 0.99
C GLU A 283 -9.35 21.27 1.90
N GLN A 284 -8.92 21.34 3.16
CA GLN A 284 -9.42 20.45 4.20
C GLN A 284 -10.92 20.72 4.29
N SER A 285 -11.68 20.08 3.40
CA SER A 285 -13.13 20.22 3.33
C SER A 285 -13.63 19.91 4.73
N ASP A 286 -14.75 20.51 5.14
CA ASP A 286 -15.38 20.25 6.45
C ASP A 286 -15.68 18.75 6.74
N ARG A 287 -15.33 17.85 5.81
CA ARG A 287 -15.39 16.40 5.98
C ARG A 287 -14.21 15.92 6.84
N PRO A 288 -14.50 15.21 7.94
CA PRO A 288 -13.45 14.60 8.75
C PRO A 288 -12.67 13.56 7.95
N SER A 289 -11.35 13.50 8.17
CA SER A 289 -10.51 12.44 7.62
C SER A 289 -11.06 11.06 8.01
N PRO A 290 -11.07 10.08 7.10
CA PRO A 290 -11.51 8.73 7.42
C PRO A 290 -10.69 8.18 8.58
N SER A 291 -11.38 7.58 9.55
CA SER A 291 -10.79 6.96 10.73
C SER A 291 -11.30 5.54 10.87
N TYR A 292 -10.39 4.63 11.19
CA TYR A 292 -10.59 3.20 11.14
C TYR A 292 -10.20 2.55 12.45
N LEU A 293 -11.04 1.63 12.92
CA LEU A 293 -10.71 0.67 13.95
C LEU A 293 -11.01 -0.71 13.38
N VAL A 294 -10.06 -1.64 13.48
CA VAL A 294 -10.24 -3.00 13.00
C VAL A 294 -10.15 -3.96 14.18
N GLU A 295 -11.13 -4.84 14.26
CA GLU A 295 -11.11 -5.99 15.15
C GLU A 295 -11.07 -7.25 14.29
N TYR A 296 -10.18 -8.17 14.63
CA TYR A 296 -10.03 -9.44 13.96
C TYR A 296 -9.49 -10.49 14.93
N SER A 297 -9.56 -11.76 14.56
CA SER A 297 -9.07 -12.87 15.38
C SER A 297 -7.81 -13.47 14.76
N ALA A 298 -6.89 -13.92 15.61
CA ALA A 298 -5.82 -14.80 15.17
C ALA A 298 -6.41 -16.15 14.76
N LEU A 299 -5.81 -16.75 13.73
CA LEU A 299 -6.12 -18.10 13.28
C LEU A 299 -5.52 -19.10 14.29
N GLY A 300 -6.27 -20.17 14.59
CA GLY A 300 -5.79 -21.22 15.50
C GLY A 300 -4.48 -21.86 15.03
N LYS A 301 -3.61 -22.28 15.96
CA LYS A 301 -2.23 -22.74 15.68
C LYS A 301 -2.08 -23.86 14.64
N ASN A 302 -3.12 -24.66 14.43
CA ASN A 302 -3.12 -25.81 13.51
C ASN A 302 -3.96 -25.56 12.24
N LEU A 303 -4.46 -24.34 12.07
CA LEU A 303 -5.29 -23.96 10.93
C LEU A 303 -4.43 -23.22 9.91
N THR A 304 -4.76 -23.43 8.63
CA THR A 304 -4.21 -22.69 7.50
C THR A 304 -5.31 -22.49 6.46
N VAL A 305 -5.01 -21.72 5.42
CA VAL A 305 -5.89 -21.54 4.26
C VAL A 305 -5.38 -22.42 3.12
N GLU A 306 -6.28 -23.21 2.53
CA GLU A 306 -5.94 -24.09 1.41
C GLU A 306 -5.42 -23.28 0.22
N ARG A 307 -4.38 -23.79 -0.45
CA ARG A 307 -3.70 -23.09 -1.55
C ARG A 307 -4.62 -22.74 -2.72
N ARG A 308 -5.66 -23.54 -2.99
CA ARG A 308 -6.59 -23.31 -4.12
C ARG A 308 -7.25 -21.93 -4.06
N TRP A 309 -7.45 -21.39 -2.86
CA TRP A 309 -8.05 -20.07 -2.64
C TRP A 309 -7.20 -18.91 -3.16
N LEU A 310 -5.92 -19.13 -3.53
CA LEU A 310 -5.12 -18.12 -4.23
C LEU A 310 -5.58 -17.88 -5.67
N ASN A 311 -6.32 -18.82 -6.27
CA ASN A 311 -6.79 -18.74 -7.66
C ASN A 311 -8.32 -18.73 -7.78
N GLU A 312 -9.04 -18.91 -6.68
CA GLU A 312 -10.50 -18.83 -6.65
C GLU A 312 -10.92 -17.43 -6.23
N HIS A 313 -11.90 -16.86 -6.91
CA HIS A 313 -12.36 -15.49 -6.68
C HIS A 313 -13.83 -15.49 -6.29
N PRO A 314 -14.27 -14.51 -5.47
CA PRO A 314 -15.69 -14.27 -5.31
C PRO A 314 -16.34 -14.09 -6.70
N PRO A 315 -17.48 -14.75 -6.97
CA PRO A 315 -18.18 -14.54 -8.22
C PRO A 315 -18.49 -13.05 -8.35
N ALA A 316 -18.37 -12.51 -9.56
CA ALA A 316 -18.80 -11.15 -9.82
C ALA A 316 -20.23 -10.97 -9.29
N PRO A 317 -20.57 -9.80 -8.71
CA PRO A 317 -21.95 -9.50 -8.41
C PRO A 317 -22.75 -9.74 -9.69
N PRO A 318 -23.97 -10.30 -9.63
CA PRO A 318 -24.82 -10.35 -10.80
C PRO A 318 -24.82 -8.93 -11.36
N ALA A 319 -24.38 -8.77 -12.63
CA ALA A 319 -24.44 -7.47 -13.29
C ALA A 319 -25.84 -6.95 -12.99
N ALA A 320 -25.94 -5.81 -12.30
CA ALA A 320 -27.23 -5.19 -12.06
C ALA A 320 -27.89 -5.19 -13.42
N ALA A 321 -28.92 -6.04 -13.57
CA ALA A 321 -29.47 -6.36 -14.88
C ALA A 321 -29.65 -5.01 -15.53
N GLU A 322 -28.96 -4.77 -16.65
CA GLU A 322 -29.17 -3.54 -17.42
C GLU A 322 -30.69 -3.41 -17.43
N GLU A 323 -31.19 -2.36 -16.78
CA GLU A 323 -32.57 -1.99 -16.90
C GLU A 323 -32.66 -1.67 -18.39
N VAL A 324 -32.99 -2.70 -19.18
CA VAL A 324 -33.28 -2.57 -20.58
C VAL A 324 -34.47 -1.64 -20.54
N ALA A 325 -34.20 -0.36 -20.77
CA ALA A 325 -35.19 0.68 -20.81
C ALA A 325 -36.26 0.14 -21.73
N GLY A 326 -37.38 -0.28 -21.12
CA GLY A 326 -38.50 -0.81 -21.88
C GLY A 326 -38.86 0.24 -22.91
N PRO A 327 -39.20 -0.16 -24.15
CA PRO A 327 -39.57 0.81 -25.17
C PRO A 327 -40.61 1.75 -24.58
N ALA A 328 -40.33 3.05 -24.64
CA ALA A 328 -41.22 4.07 -24.13
C ALA A 328 -42.64 3.79 -24.66
N PRO A 329 -43.69 3.87 -23.82
CA PRO A 329 -45.05 3.58 -24.26
C PRO A 329 -45.37 4.48 -25.45
N VAL A 330 -45.63 3.84 -26.60
CA VAL A 330 -46.12 4.54 -27.78
C VAL A 330 -47.55 4.94 -27.48
N THR A 331 -47.75 6.18 -27.08
CA THR A 331 -49.09 6.79 -27.03
C THR A 331 -49.56 7.03 -28.45
N ARG A 332 -50.47 6.18 -28.95
CA ARG A 332 -51.56 6.55 -29.88
C ARG A 332 -52.78 5.69 -29.64
#